data_AF-A0A8A4E847-F1
#
_entry.id   AF-A0A8A4E847-F1
#
_cell.length_a   1.000
_cell.length_b   1.000
_cell.length_c   1.000
_cell.angle_alpha   90.00
_cell.angle_beta   90.00
_cell.angle_gamma   90.00
#
_symmetry.space_group_name_H-M   'P 1'
#
loop_
_entity.id
_entity.type
_entity.pdbx_description
1 polymer ?
#
loop_
_entity_poly.entity_id
_entity_poly.type
_entity_poly.pdbx_seq_one_letter_code
_entity_poly.pdbx_strand_id
1 'polypeptide(L)'
;MASALLAALSACSSASDISATEKPNVYTVDSSSRGILLSWAGAHERAVNEATSYCAQRGMQASVKSESVERSSGTQGRAQLAFECHPAF
;
A
#
# COMPACT_ATOMS: atom_id res chain seq x y z
N MET A 1 19.94 -32.35 14.12
CA MET A 1 18.92 -31.78 13.19
C MET A 1 18.27 -30.61 13.90
N ALA A 2 18.62 -29.38 13.54
CA ALA A 2 18.09 -28.17 14.17
C ALA A 2 16.77 -27.79 13.46
N SER A 3 15.68 -27.86 14.21
CA SER A 3 14.33 -27.56 13.72
C SER A 3 14.21 -26.08 13.38
N ALA A 4 13.81 -25.79 12.13
CA ALA A 4 13.51 -24.46 11.65
C ALA A 4 12.30 -23.89 12.39
N LEU A 5 12.52 -22.84 13.19
CA LEU A 5 11.46 -21.99 13.73
C LEU A 5 10.92 -21.11 12.59
N LEU A 6 9.94 -21.62 11.83
CA LEU A 6 9.07 -20.75 11.04
C LEU A 6 8.13 -20.01 11.99
N ALA A 7 8.60 -18.90 12.53
CA ALA A 7 7.73 -17.87 13.09
C ALA A 7 6.97 -17.24 11.91
N ALA A 8 5.88 -17.88 11.49
CA ALA A 8 4.88 -17.23 10.67
C ALA A 8 4.29 -16.09 11.51
N LEU A 9 4.83 -14.87 11.35
CA LEU A 9 4.13 -13.68 11.78
C LEU A 9 2.76 -13.73 11.11
N SER A 10 1.71 -13.89 11.90
CA SER A 10 0.35 -13.66 11.45
C SER A 10 0.31 -12.24 10.90
N ALA A 11 0.37 -12.10 9.58
CA ALA A 11 0.08 -10.85 8.91
C ALA A 11 -1.32 -10.45 9.36
N CYS A 12 -1.42 -9.40 10.17
CA CYS A 12 -2.70 -8.77 10.44
C CYS A 12 -3.28 -8.44 9.06
N SER A 13 -4.31 -9.18 8.63
CA SER A 13 -4.84 -9.18 7.26
C SER A 13 -5.27 -7.78 6.89
N SER A 14 -4.33 -7.04 6.32
CA SER A 14 -4.47 -5.70 5.80
C SER A 14 -4.52 -5.93 4.30
N ALA A 15 -5.69 -5.69 3.74
CA ALA A 15 -5.91 -5.85 2.31
C ALA A 15 -5.54 -4.53 1.65
N SER A 16 -4.79 -4.65 0.57
CA SER A 16 -4.52 -3.56 -0.34
C SER A 16 -4.85 -4.01 -1.74
N ASP A 17 -5.66 -3.24 -2.44
CA ASP A 17 -6.09 -3.55 -3.80
C ASP A 17 -5.53 -2.50 -4.76
N ILE A 18 -4.71 -2.95 -5.71
CA ILE A 18 -4.20 -2.09 -6.79
C ILE A 18 -5.15 -2.20 -7.98
N SER A 19 -5.70 -1.07 -8.41
CA SER A 19 -6.57 -0.96 -9.59
C SER A 19 -5.92 -0.06 -10.65
N ALA A 20 -6.00 -0.47 -11.91
CA ALA A 20 -5.63 0.41 -13.02
C ALA A 20 -6.73 1.47 -13.22
N THR A 21 -6.33 2.70 -13.52
CA THR A 21 -7.28 3.76 -13.89
C THR A 21 -7.43 3.84 -15.41
N GLU A 22 -8.33 4.69 -15.90
CA GLU A 22 -8.49 4.96 -17.34
C GLU A 22 -7.26 5.67 -17.96
N LYS A 23 -6.34 6.18 -17.13
CA LYS A 23 -5.14 6.87 -17.60
C LYS A 23 -3.96 5.89 -17.73
N PRO A 24 -3.18 5.97 -18.82
CA PRO A 24 -2.02 5.12 -19.01
C PRO A 24 -0.97 5.39 -17.92
N ASN A 25 -0.38 4.32 -17.39
CA ASN A 25 0.61 4.33 -16.31
C ASN A 25 0.14 4.87 -14.95
N VAL A 26 -1.15 5.18 -14.78
CA VAL A 26 -1.75 5.63 -13.53
C VAL A 26 -2.50 4.48 -12.86
N TYR A 27 -2.14 4.20 -11.62
CA TYR A 27 -2.73 3.16 -10.79
C TYR A 27 -3.24 3.78 -9.49
N THR A 28 -4.25 3.16 -8.90
CA THR A 28 -4.71 3.47 -7.55
C THR A 28 -4.45 2.28 -6.66
N VAL A 29 -4.01 2.53 -5.43
CA VAL A 29 -3.95 1.53 -4.37
C VAL A 29 -4.89 1.97 -3.26
N ASP A 30 -5.79 1.06 -2.87
CA ASP A 30 -6.68 1.23 -1.73
C ASP A 30 -6.19 0.31 -0.62
N SER A 31 -5.71 0.88 0.47
CA SER A 31 -5.18 0.15 1.63
C SER A 31 -6.07 0.40 2.83
N SER A 32 -6.47 -0.69 3.48
CA SER A 32 -7.26 -0.64 4.72
C SER A 32 -6.47 -1.22 5.88
N SER A 33 -6.49 -0.52 7.01
CA SER A 33 -5.92 -1.02 8.27
C SER A 33 -6.96 -0.98 9.40
N ARG A 34 -6.90 -2.00 10.26
CA ARG A 34 -7.72 -2.14 11.46
C ARG A 34 -6.82 -2.07 12.69
N GLY A 35 -7.04 -1.09 13.57
CA GLY A 35 -6.21 -0.88 14.78
C GLY A 35 -6.61 0.37 15.57
N ILE A 36 -6.33 0.34 16.89
CA ILE A 36 -6.79 1.35 17.86
C ILE A 36 -5.91 2.61 17.89
N LEU A 37 -4.71 2.60 17.29
CA LEU A 37 -3.81 3.75 17.23
C LEU A 37 -3.11 3.81 15.87
N LEU A 38 -3.14 4.97 15.21
CA LEU A 38 -2.39 5.27 13.97
C LEU A 38 -2.77 4.45 12.72
N SER A 39 -4.03 3.99 12.63
CA SER A 39 -4.52 3.18 11.50
C SER A 39 -4.38 3.87 10.13
N TRP A 40 -4.46 5.20 10.08
CA TRP A 40 -4.29 5.98 8.85
C TRP A 40 -2.82 6.06 8.41
N ALA A 41 -1.89 6.27 9.35
CA ALA A 41 -0.46 6.35 9.04
C ALA A 41 0.05 4.99 8.59
N GLY A 42 -0.38 3.91 9.25
CA GLY A 42 -0.08 2.55 8.83
C GLY A 42 -0.73 2.18 7.50
N ALA A 43 -1.94 2.66 7.20
CA ALA A 43 -2.57 2.46 5.89
C ALA A 43 -1.81 3.21 4.77
N HIS A 44 -1.38 4.45 5.04
CA HIS A 44 -0.60 5.29 4.14
C HIS A 44 0.78 4.68 3.84
N GLU A 45 1.58 4.35 4.86
CA GLU A 45 2.91 3.76 4.69
C GLU A 45 2.85 2.48 3.85
N ARG A 46 1.83 1.65 4.06
CA ARG A 46 1.61 0.46 3.24
C ARG A 46 1.28 0.79 1.80
N ALA A 47 0.34 1.69 1.57
CA ALA A 47 -0.04 2.10 0.23
C ALA A 47 1.16 2.66 -0.56
N VAL A 48 2.02 3.46 0.08
CA VAL A 48 3.28 3.96 -0.53
C VAL A 48 4.25 2.83 -0.83
N ASN A 49 4.42 1.89 0.11
CA ASN A 49 5.34 0.77 -0.07
C ASN A 49 4.88 -0.18 -1.19
N GLU A 50 3.57 -0.43 -1.32
CA GLU A 50 3.00 -1.23 -2.41
C GLU A 50 3.13 -0.56 -3.76
N ALA A 51 2.82 0.74 -3.85
CA ALA A 51 3.04 1.51 -5.06
C ALA A 51 4.52 1.44 -5.51
N THR A 52 5.44 1.63 -4.56
CA THR A 52 6.88 1.55 -4.80
C THR A 52 7.30 0.17 -5.26
N SER A 53 6.87 -0.89 -4.56
CA SER A 53 7.19 -2.27 -4.89
C SER A 53 6.62 -2.69 -6.24
N TYR A 54 5.41 -2.26 -6.58
CA TYR A 54 4.75 -2.55 -7.86
C TYR A 54 5.52 -1.95 -9.04
N CYS A 55 5.97 -0.70 -8.94
CA CYS A 55 6.79 -0.09 -9.97
C CYS A 55 8.21 -0.68 -9.99
N ALA A 56 8.81 -0.96 -8.83
CA ALA A 56 10.17 -1.52 -8.73
C ALA A 56 10.29 -2.91 -9.37
N GLN A 57 9.27 -3.77 -9.21
CA GLN A 57 9.22 -5.07 -9.90
C GLN A 57 9.25 -4.96 -11.43
N ARG A 58 8.90 -3.79 -11.96
CA ARG A 58 8.90 -3.49 -13.40
C ARG A 58 10.14 -2.68 -13.83
N GLY A 59 11.12 -2.50 -12.95
CA GLY A 59 12.29 -1.66 -13.20
C GLY A 59 11.97 -0.16 -13.29
N MET A 60 10.85 0.26 -12.70
CA MET A 60 10.34 1.63 -12.73
C MET A 60 10.32 2.23 -11.32
N GLN A 61 10.26 3.56 -11.24
CA GLN A 61 10.05 4.32 -10.01
C GLN A 61 8.57 4.73 -9.88
N ALA A 62 8.04 4.68 -8.67
CA ALA A 62 6.70 5.17 -8.36
C ALA A 62 6.73 6.68 -8.07
N SER A 63 5.78 7.43 -8.64
CA SER A 63 5.48 8.81 -8.28
C SER A 63 4.04 8.90 -7.78
N VAL A 64 3.86 9.30 -6.53
CA VAL A 64 2.52 9.58 -5.98
C VAL A 64 1.96 10.85 -6.63
N LYS A 65 0.77 10.75 -7.20
CA LYS A 65 0.06 11.86 -7.86
C LYS A 65 -0.96 12.52 -6.96
N SER A 66 -1.73 11.71 -6.25
CA SER A 66 -2.74 12.20 -5.33
C SER A 66 -2.90 11.23 -4.17
N GLU A 67 -3.11 11.80 -3.00
CA GLU A 67 -3.35 11.06 -1.78
C GLU A 67 -4.69 11.50 -1.19
N SER A 68 -5.58 10.53 -0.98
CA SER A 68 -6.81 10.71 -0.20
C SER A 68 -6.77 9.77 1.00
N VAL A 69 -6.66 10.35 2.19
CA VAL A 69 -6.74 9.61 3.44
C VAL A 69 -8.09 9.85 4.06
N GLU A 70 -8.93 8.82 4.05
CA GLU A 70 -10.20 8.84 4.76
C GLU A 70 -9.96 8.44 6.21
N ARG A 71 -9.93 9.45 7.07
CA ARG A 71 -9.97 9.27 8.53
C ARG A 71 -11.39 8.90 8.93
N SER A 72 -11.78 7.64 8.70
CA SER A 72 -13.04 7.11 9.22
C SER A 72 -13.04 7.19 10.74
N SER A 73 -14.13 7.66 11.34
CA SER A 73 -14.27 7.84 12.78
C SER A 73 -14.26 6.48 13.49
N GLY A 74 -13.10 6.02 13.96
CA GLY A 74 -12.96 4.79 14.74
C GLY A 74 -11.63 4.04 14.54
N THR A 75 -11.65 2.72 14.72
CA THR A 75 -10.51 1.78 14.64
C THR A 75 -10.12 1.39 13.20
N GLN A 76 -10.67 2.05 12.19
CA GLN A 76 -10.46 1.72 10.77
C GLN A 76 -9.89 2.93 10.05
N GLY A 77 -8.73 2.77 9.43
CA GLY A 77 -8.10 3.77 8.57
C GLY A 77 -8.09 3.29 7.14
N ARG A 78 -8.52 4.13 6.20
CA ARG A 78 -8.44 3.86 4.76
C ARG A 78 -7.53 4.90 4.12
N ALA A 79 -6.56 4.44 3.34
CA ALA A 79 -5.68 5.29 2.56
C ALA A 79 -5.81 4.87 1.09
N GLN A 80 -6.16 5.84 0.25
CA GLN A 80 -6.17 5.66 -1.19
C GLN A 80 -5.09 6.56 -1.79
N LEU A 81 -4.20 5.95 -2.58
CA LEU A 81 -3.14 6.66 -3.28
C LEU A 81 -3.29 6.42 -4.77
N ALA A 82 -3.28 7.48 -5.55
CA ALA A 82 -3.02 7.38 -6.99
C ALA A 82 -1.52 7.58 -7.22
N PHE A 83 -0.91 6.65 -7.93
CA PHE A 83 0.50 6.67 -8.26
C PHE A 83 0.73 6.33 -9.72
N GLU A 84 1.82 6.85 -10.27
CA GLU A 84 2.28 6.53 -11.60
C GLU A 84 3.59 5.78 -11.54
N CYS A 85 3.79 4.80 -12.44
CA CYS A 85 5.10 4.22 -12.66
C CYS A 85 5.78 4.91 -13.84
N HIS A 86 6.99 5.39 -13.63
CA HIS A 86 7.83 5.96 -14.68
C HIS A 86 9.21 5.29 -14.69
N PRO A 87 9.92 5.25 -15.83
CA PRO A 87 11.27 4.70 -15.89
C PRO A 87 12.17 5.32 -14.82
N ALA A 88 12.93 4.47 -14.12
CA ALA A 88 14.07 4.96 -13.36
C ALA A 88 15.14 5.32 -14.40
N PHE A 89 15.32 6.64 -14.58
CA PHE A 89 16.32 7.35 -15.41
C PHE A 89 17.23 6.52 -16.32
#